data_AF-A0A1T4UGU5-F1
#
_entry.id   AF-A0A1T4UGU5-F1
#
_cell.length_a   1.000
_cell.length_b   1.000
_cell.length_c   1.000
_cell.angle_alpha   90.00
_cell.angle_beta   90.00
_cell.angle_gamma   90.00
#
_symmetry.space_group_name_H-M   'P 1'
#
loop_
_entity.id
_entity.type
_entity.pdbx_description
1 polymer ?
#
loop_
_entity_poly.entity_id
_entity_poly.type
_entity_poly.pdbx_seq_one_letter_code
_entity_poly.pdbx_strand_id
1 'polypeptide(L)'
;MVTVSRTYSAYQKKVIRSLAKLVGARAFRYEKAQNNHLKIHIEGVDKPIFTSSTPSDCKALENFMSQVRVMIRAAEKQYPLAVKVCEANPKQPHVCSHEKMITSIVKNMRLMAADLQDKEIEMVFEQQSVDGIGEHRQQMIKKAINTALGHRKGGRYLTPSVMRCIEEDISHHVDFILPTVAHYAELLSKSKISAKSKQEVAVALDAERDDKDLIAEEIEIDQEKETLALADVFQMPVKHDQPLTKDNKQKVKSVKKLAQKKPSRMAQQHVGEDDMSMLMTLTSEQRITQAKALTMVQIQALVDDLKQAMVEKHDEDIDDVIRLMAQKGLAIEDIMRRLNAA
;
A
#
# COMPACT_ATOMS: atom_id res chain seq x y z
N MET A 1 -5.02 -8.87 2.22
CA MET A 1 -3.86 -8.99 3.15
C MET A 1 -4.13 -8.11 4.36
N VAL A 2 -3.91 -8.58 5.58
CA VAL A 2 -4.23 -7.83 6.81
C VAL A 2 -3.14 -6.77 7.04
N THR A 3 -3.44 -5.50 6.75
CA THR A 3 -2.59 -4.37 7.07
C THR A 3 -2.69 -4.06 8.57
N VAL A 4 -1.94 -4.79 9.38
CA VAL A 4 -1.75 -4.43 10.79
C VAL A 4 -1.09 -3.05 10.81
N SER A 5 -1.84 -2.02 11.21
CA SER A 5 -1.30 -0.69 11.49
C SER A 5 -0.12 -0.87 12.45
N ARG A 6 1.11 -0.78 11.92
CA ARG A 6 2.34 -1.15 12.63
C ARG A 6 2.66 -0.10 13.69
N THR A 7 2.01 -0.18 14.85
CA THR A 7 2.36 0.64 16.00
C THR A 7 3.70 0.17 16.57
N TYR A 8 4.71 1.01 16.40
CA TYR A 8 6.04 0.82 17.00
C TYR A 8 6.02 1.14 18.50
N SER A 9 6.76 0.34 19.28
CA SER A 9 6.98 0.59 20.71
C SER A 9 7.76 1.89 20.95
N ALA A 10 7.69 2.43 22.17
CA ALA A 10 8.46 3.63 22.54
C ALA A 10 9.97 3.45 22.30
N TYR A 11 10.49 2.25 22.59
CA TYR A 11 11.89 1.87 22.33
C TYR A 11 12.19 1.87 20.83
N GLN A 12 11.38 1.18 20.00
CA GLN A 12 11.57 1.14 18.55
C GLN A 12 11.51 2.54 17.93
N LYS A 13 10.58 3.39 18.37
CA LYS A 13 10.51 4.81 17.97
C LYS A 13 11.76 5.60 18.38
N LYS A 14 12.40 5.27 19.50
CA LYS A 14 13.66 5.89 19.94
C LYS A 14 14.84 5.39 19.09
N VAL A 15 14.88 4.10 18.76
CA VAL A 15 15.86 3.51 17.83
C VAL A 15 15.76 4.17 16.46
N ILE A 16 14.57 4.21 15.84
CA ILE A 16 14.36 4.81 14.51
C ILE A 16 14.82 6.27 14.47
N ARG A 17 14.48 7.07 15.51
CA ARG A 17 14.92 8.47 15.62
C ARG A 17 16.43 8.61 15.77
N SER A 18 17.05 7.74 16.56
CA SER A 18 18.50 7.78 16.79
C SER A 18 19.25 7.32 15.54
N LEU A 19 18.74 6.29 14.87
CA LEU A 19 19.26 5.77 13.61
C LEU A 19 19.21 6.82 12.51
N ALA A 20 18.10 7.54 12.37
CA ALA A 20 17.98 8.62 11.39
C ALA A 20 19.05 9.71 11.56
N LYS A 21 19.47 10.00 12.81
CA LYS A 21 20.56 10.94 13.10
C LYS A 21 21.94 10.36 12.77
N LEU A 22 22.12 9.06 12.94
CA LEU A 22 23.41 8.39 12.74
C LEU A 22 23.70 8.12 11.25
N VAL A 23 22.68 7.66 10.52
CA VAL A 23 22.78 7.24 9.11
C VAL A 23 22.81 8.46 8.18
N GLY A 24 22.26 9.60 8.62
CA GLY A 24 22.32 10.86 7.89
C GLY A 24 21.68 10.76 6.50
N ALA A 25 22.50 10.97 5.47
CA ALA A 25 22.09 10.98 4.06
C ALA A 25 21.97 9.60 3.39
N ARG A 26 22.35 8.50 4.07
CA ARG A 26 22.21 7.16 3.51
C ARG A 26 20.78 6.65 3.56
N ALA A 27 20.39 5.87 2.56
CA ALA A 27 19.09 5.24 2.57
C ALA A 27 19.04 4.09 3.59
N PHE A 28 17.92 3.99 4.30
CA PHE A 28 17.66 2.86 5.19
C PHE A 28 16.16 2.58 5.26
N ARG A 29 15.85 1.31 5.48
CA ARG A 29 14.50 0.74 5.59
C ARG A 29 14.39 0.01 6.92
N TYR A 30 13.23 0.06 7.55
CA TYR A 30 12.98 -0.67 8.78
C TYR A 30 11.64 -1.40 8.72
N GLU A 31 11.60 -2.59 9.28
CA GLU A 31 10.43 -3.45 9.31
C GLU A 31 10.30 -4.11 10.68
N LYS A 32 9.06 -4.46 11.03
CA LYS A 32 8.81 -5.24 12.23
C LYS A 32 8.98 -6.71 11.88
N ALA A 33 9.96 -7.37 12.48
CA ALA A 33 10.15 -8.80 12.36
C ALA A 33 9.06 -9.57 13.12
N GLN A 34 8.93 -10.87 12.84
CA GLN A 34 7.93 -11.76 13.46
C GLN A 34 8.05 -11.80 14.99
N ASN A 35 9.28 -11.68 15.51
CA ASN A 35 9.60 -11.63 16.94
C ASN A 35 9.42 -10.22 17.57
N ASN A 36 8.67 -9.31 16.94
CA ASN A 36 8.46 -7.94 17.41
C ASN A 36 9.78 -7.13 17.54
N HIS A 37 10.87 -7.57 16.93
CA HIS A 37 12.10 -6.78 16.81
C HIS A 37 12.06 -5.91 15.56
N LEU A 38 12.87 -4.85 15.57
CA LEU A 38 13.04 -4.01 14.40
C LEU A 38 14.16 -4.60 13.54
N LYS A 39 13.81 -5.02 12.32
CA LYS A 39 14.74 -5.39 11.26
C LYS A 39 15.11 -4.12 10.49
N ILE A 40 16.39 -3.81 10.40
CA ILE A 40 16.90 -2.60 9.75
C ILE A 40 17.81 -2.99 8.60
N HIS A 41 17.54 -2.45 7.42
CA HIS A 41 18.41 -2.52 6.25
C HIS A 41 19.00 -1.13 6.02
N ILE A 42 20.32 -1.04 5.87
CA ILE A 42 21.05 0.21 5.62
C ILE A 42 21.81 0.02 4.32
N GLU A 43 21.77 1.04 3.48
CA GLU A 43 22.56 1.09 2.26
C GLU A 43 24.06 0.87 2.53
N GLY A 44 24.65 -0.07 1.79
CA GLY A 44 26.05 -0.48 1.93
C GLY A 44 26.31 -1.53 3.00
N VAL A 45 25.34 -1.86 3.85
CA VAL A 45 25.48 -2.94 4.85
C VAL A 45 24.82 -4.21 4.32
N ASP A 46 25.61 -5.24 4.01
CA ASP A 46 25.14 -6.49 3.41
C ASP A 46 24.10 -7.23 4.26
N LYS A 47 24.24 -7.16 5.59
CA LYS A 47 23.40 -7.93 6.53
C LYS A 47 22.39 -7.04 7.26
N PRO A 48 21.11 -7.44 7.33
CA PRO A 48 20.13 -6.71 8.13
C PRO A 48 20.49 -6.76 9.62
N ILE A 49 20.34 -5.62 10.28
CA ILE A 49 20.64 -5.46 11.71
C ILE A 49 19.32 -5.54 12.48
N PHE A 50 19.29 -6.34 13.55
CA PHE A 50 18.11 -6.51 14.39
C PHE A 50 18.30 -5.82 15.73
N THR A 51 17.24 -5.21 16.26
CA THR A 51 17.27 -4.71 17.65
C THR A 51 17.27 -5.87 18.62
N SER A 52 18.07 -5.78 19.69
CA SER A 52 18.06 -6.76 20.78
C SER A 52 16.72 -6.83 21.51
N SER A 53 16.43 -8.01 22.07
CA SER A 53 15.11 -8.43 22.52
C SER A 53 14.64 -7.87 23.87
N THR A 54 15.52 -7.17 24.60
CA THR A 54 15.25 -6.71 25.97
C THR A 54 15.20 -5.19 26.06
N PRO A 55 14.03 -4.56 25.86
CA PRO A 55 13.86 -3.11 26.07
C PRO A 55 14.04 -2.68 27.54
N SER A 56 14.13 -3.63 28.47
CA SER A 56 14.38 -3.43 29.90
C SER A 56 15.82 -3.00 30.22
N ASP A 57 16.76 -3.24 29.31
CA ASP A 57 18.16 -2.86 29.52
C ASP A 57 18.39 -1.39 29.12
N CYS A 58 18.81 -0.59 30.11
CA CYS A 58 19.12 0.83 29.98
C CYS A 58 20.15 1.10 28.87
N LYS A 59 21.05 0.15 28.59
CA LYS A 59 22.13 0.26 27.60
C LYS A 59 21.81 -0.37 26.25
N ALA A 60 20.67 -1.03 26.09
CA ALA A 60 20.30 -1.72 24.85
C ALA A 60 20.36 -0.80 23.62
N LEU A 61 19.88 0.44 23.75
CA LEU A 61 19.93 1.42 22.66
C LEU A 61 21.38 1.77 22.29
N GLU A 62 22.23 2.03 23.27
CA GLU A 62 23.61 2.45 23.02
C GLU A 62 24.44 1.32 22.39
N ASN A 63 24.24 0.09 22.88
CA ASN A 63 24.85 -1.12 22.34
C ASN A 63 24.38 -1.38 20.89
N PHE A 64 23.09 -1.20 20.61
CA PHE A 64 22.58 -1.31 19.26
C PHE A 64 23.20 -0.25 18.33
N MET A 65 23.23 1.01 18.77
CA MET A 65 23.79 2.10 17.96
C MET A 65 25.31 1.96 17.76
N SER A 66 26.05 1.38 18.72
CA SER A 66 27.47 1.07 18.55
C SER A 66 27.68 -0.04 17.52
N GLN A 67 26.86 -1.08 17.52
CA GLN A 67 26.86 -2.13 16.49
C GLN A 67 26.61 -1.54 15.10
N VAL A 68 25.60 -0.67 14.97
CA VAL A 68 25.31 0.02 13.70
C VAL A 68 26.50 0.85 13.24
N ARG A 69 27.17 1.60 14.14
CA ARG A 69 28.38 2.37 13.79
C ARG A 69 29.50 1.49 13.26
N VAL A 70 29.75 0.34 13.90
CA VAL A 70 30.79 -0.60 13.46
C VAL A 70 30.46 -1.15 12.07
N MET A 71 29.20 -1.55 11.84
CA MET A 71 28.75 -2.06 10.54
C MET A 71 28.86 -1.01 9.43
N ILE A 72 28.46 0.23 9.70
CA ILE A 72 28.60 1.36 8.75
C ILE A 72 30.07 1.59 8.38
N ARG A 73 30.98 1.57 9.35
CA ARG A 73 32.42 1.73 9.11
C ARG A 73 33.02 0.55 8.36
N ALA A 74 32.53 -0.67 8.62
CA ALA A 74 32.97 -1.86 7.88
C ALA A 74 32.53 -1.79 6.42
N ALA A 75 31.27 -1.40 6.18
CA ALA A 75 30.71 -1.16 4.85
C ALA A 75 31.49 -0.10 4.07
N GLU A 76 31.82 1.04 4.69
CA GLU A 76 32.62 2.11 4.07
C GLU A 76 34.00 1.63 3.59
N LYS A 77 34.61 0.69 4.32
CA LYS A 77 35.92 0.13 3.96
C LYS A 77 35.83 -0.88 2.81
N GLN A 78 34.73 -1.62 2.70
CA GLN A 78 34.53 -2.63 1.67
C GLN A 78 34.04 -2.00 0.36
N TYR A 79 33.10 -1.06 0.45
CA TYR A 79 32.51 -0.36 -0.68
C TYR A 79 32.34 1.13 -0.33
N PRO A 80 33.33 1.98 -0.66
CA PRO A 80 33.16 3.41 -0.49
C PRO A 80 32.03 3.88 -1.42
N LEU A 81 30.91 4.30 -0.84
CA LEU A 81 29.81 4.91 -1.57
C LEU A 81 30.34 6.16 -2.31
N ALA A 82 29.99 6.29 -3.58
CA ALA A 82 30.29 7.50 -4.34
C ALA A 82 29.72 8.71 -3.58
N VAL A 83 30.59 9.68 -3.27
CA VAL A 83 30.20 10.94 -2.66
C VAL A 83 29.14 11.59 -3.56
N LYS A 84 27.98 11.93 -2.98
CA LYS A 84 26.88 12.54 -3.73
C LYS A 84 27.36 13.79 -4.48
N VAL A 85 27.01 13.88 -5.75
CA VAL A 85 27.45 14.92 -6.71
C VAL A 85 26.97 16.34 -6.33
N CYS A 86 26.00 16.48 -5.42
CA CYS A 86 25.46 17.77 -5.02
C CYS A 86 26.10 18.35 -3.74
N GLU A 87 27.38 18.05 -3.45
CA GLU A 87 28.16 18.79 -2.45
C GLU A 87 28.56 20.19 -2.97
N ALA A 88 27.59 21.07 -3.15
CA ALA A 88 27.88 22.49 -3.03
C ALA A 88 28.17 22.74 -1.54
N ASN A 89 29.45 22.83 -1.18
CA ASN A 89 30.01 23.24 0.12
C ASN A 89 28.99 23.38 1.29
N PRO A 90 29.02 22.50 2.31
CA PRO A 90 27.99 22.37 3.36
C PRO A 90 27.86 23.55 4.34
N LYS A 91 28.51 24.69 4.06
CA LYS A 91 28.49 25.90 4.89
C LYS A 91 27.47 26.93 4.44
N GLN A 92 26.82 26.75 3.29
CA GLN A 92 25.84 27.73 2.81
C GLN A 92 24.43 27.42 3.36
N PRO A 93 23.74 28.39 4.00
CA PRO A 93 22.46 28.17 4.68
C PRO A 93 21.32 27.71 3.74
N HIS A 94 21.48 27.87 2.42
CA HIS A 94 20.52 27.38 1.45
C HIS A 94 20.59 25.85 1.26
N VAL A 95 21.77 25.24 1.32
CA VAL A 95 21.97 23.78 1.18
C VAL A 95 21.31 23.03 2.35
N CYS A 96 21.52 23.49 3.59
CA CYS A 96 20.84 22.95 4.77
C CYS A 96 19.31 23.11 4.76
N SER A 97 18.77 24.07 3.99
CA SER A 97 17.32 24.21 3.85
C SER A 97 16.74 23.05 3.03
N HIS A 98 17.42 22.64 1.96
CA HIS A 98 16.98 21.55 1.09
C HIS A 98 17.12 20.19 1.80
N GLU A 99 18.19 19.98 2.56
CA GLU A 99 18.37 18.76 3.36
C GLU A 99 17.23 18.52 4.35
N LYS A 100 16.75 19.57 5.04
CA LYS A 100 15.60 19.46 5.95
C LYS A 100 14.32 19.08 5.21
N MET A 101 14.13 19.60 3.99
CA MET A 101 13.00 19.24 3.15
C MET A 101 13.09 17.78 2.73
N ILE A 102 14.23 17.35 2.18
CA ILE A 102 14.50 15.97 1.77
C ILE A 102 14.26 15.03 2.96
N THR A 103 14.84 15.32 4.12
CA THR A 103 14.68 14.51 5.34
C THR A 103 13.21 14.40 5.76
N SER A 104 12.45 15.49 5.67
CA SER A 104 11.02 15.50 6.00
C SER A 104 10.20 14.67 5.00
N ILE A 105 10.47 14.80 3.70
CA ILE A 105 9.80 14.03 2.65
C ILE A 105 10.11 12.55 2.83
N VAL A 106 11.39 12.18 2.93
CA VAL A 106 11.83 10.80 3.11
C VAL A 106 11.25 10.18 4.38
N LYS A 107 11.18 10.95 5.49
CA LYS A 107 10.51 10.48 6.71
C LYS A 107 9.04 10.14 6.47
N ASN A 108 8.31 11.00 5.76
CA ASN A 108 6.91 10.73 5.42
C ASN A 108 6.77 9.52 4.49
N MET A 109 7.65 9.37 3.49
CA MET A 109 7.67 8.19 2.61
C MET A 109 7.93 6.90 3.39
N ARG A 110 8.85 6.90 4.37
CA ARG A 110 9.08 5.73 5.25
C ARG A 110 7.88 5.39 6.12
N LEU A 111 7.13 6.40 6.57
CA LEU A 111 5.92 6.19 7.36
C LEU A 111 4.79 5.59 6.51
N MET A 112 4.65 6.06 5.27
CA MET A 112 3.64 5.59 4.32
C MET A 112 4.09 4.39 3.47
N ALA A 113 5.28 3.84 3.70
CA ALA A 113 5.88 2.82 2.84
C ALA A 113 4.99 1.58 2.61
N ALA A 114 4.25 1.15 3.63
CA ALA A 114 3.30 0.05 3.52
C ALA A 114 2.13 0.41 2.60
N ASP A 115 1.50 1.57 2.83
CA ASP A 115 0.38 2.05 2.01
C ASP A 115 0.81 2.30 0.55
N LEU A 116 2.05 2.76 0.34
CA LEU A 116 2.62 2.96 -0.99
C LEU A 116 2.87 1.63 -1.69
N GLN A 117 3.39 0.64 -0.96
CA GLN A 117 3.56 -0.71 -1.50
C GLN A 117 2.21 -1.33 -1.87
N ASP A 118 1.17 -1.18 -1.03
CA ASP A 118 -0.16 -1.72 -1.32
C ASP A 118 -0.76 -1.10 -2.59
N LYS A 119 -0.55 0.20 -2.81
CA LYS A 119 -0.96 0.90 -4.05
C LYS A 119 -0.17 0.45 -5.28
N GLU A 120 1.15 0.25 -5.14
CA GLU A 120 1.96 -0.30 -6.25
C GLU A 120 1.49 -1.71 -6.60
N ILE A 121 1.15 -2.53 -5.62
CA ILE A 121 0.60 -3.87 -5.82
C ILE A 121 -0.74 -3.77 -6.57
N GLU A 122 -1.68 -2.96 -6.10
CA GLU A 122 -3.00 -2.75 -6.72
C GLU A 122 -2.86 -2.34 -8.19
N MET A 123 -2.03 -1.32 -8.47
CA MET A 123 -1.76 -0.84 -9.81
C MET A 123 -1.17 -1.93 -10.73
N VAL A 124 -0.22 -2.73 -10.22
CA VAL A 124 0.41 -3.81 -10.99
C VAL A 124 -0.60 -4.92 -11.32
N PHE A 125 -1.51 -5.24 -10.39
CA PHE A 125 -2.56 -6.23 -10.64
C PHE A 125 -3.64 -5.72 -11.61
N GLU A 126 -3.99 -4.44 -11.56
CA GLU A 126 -4.94 -3.82 -12.50
C GLU A 126 -4.37 -3.75 -13.92
N GLN A 127 -3.13 -3.28 -14.06
CA GLN A 127 -2.48 -3.09 -15.37
C GLN A 127 -1.87 -4.39 -15.92
N GLN A 128 -1.73 -5.42 -15.09
CA GLN A 128 -1.01 -6.66 -15.38
C GLN A 128 0.41 -6.46 -15.93
N SER A 129 1.02 -5.31 -15.65
CA SER A 129 2.36 -4.92 -16.09
C SER A 129 3.12 -4.24 -14.96
N VAL A 130 4.45 -4.22 -15.09
CA VAL A 130 5.38 -3.64 -14.11
C VAL A 130 5.99 -2.31 -14.62
N ASP A 131 5.80 -1.99 -15.90
CA ASP A 131 6.48 -0.86 -16.55
C ASP A 131 6.06 0.51 -15.99
N GLY A 132 4.86 0.63 -15.42
CA GLY A 132 4.33 1.86 -14.84
C GLY A 132 4.89 2.25 -13.46
N ILE A 133 5.62 1.36 -12.77
CA ILE A 133 6.06 1.60 -11.38
C ILE A 133 7.06 2.77 -11.29
N GLY A 134 8.01 2.84 -12.22
CA GLY A 134 9.02 3.91 -12.23
C GLY A 134 8.39 5.29 -12.38
N GLU A 135 7.45 5.43 -13.32
CA GLU A 135 6.72 6.68 -13.55
C GLU A 135 5.84 7.05 -12.35
N HIS A 136 5.16 6.06 -11.76
CA HIS A 136 4.35 6.26 -10.56
C HIS A 136 5.18 6.83 -9.40
N ARG A 137 6.36 6.24 -9.15
CA ARG A 137 7.29 6.73 -8.12
C ARG A 137 7.76 8.15 -8.40
N GLN A 138 8.16 8.45 -9.64
CA GLN A 138 8.57 9.81 -10.01
C GLN A 138 7.44 10.83 -9.83
N GLN A 139 6.21 10.51 -10.23
CA GLN A 139 5.06 11.39 -10.03
C GLN A 139 4.76 11.63 -8.55
N MET A 140 4.86 10.59 -7.73
CA MET A 140 4.72 10.69 -6.27
C MET A 140 5.78 11.61 -5.67
N ILE A 141 7.05 11.46 -6.09
CA ILE A 141 8.16 12.31 -5.62
C ILE A 141 7.91 13.78 -5.99
N LYS A 142 7.53 14.05 -7.24
CA LYS A 142 7.17 15.39 -7.70
C LYS A 142 6.03 16.00 -6.90
N LYS A 143 4.97 15.24 -6.63
CA LYS A 143 3.84 15.68 -5.79
C LYS A 143 4.29 16.01 -4.36
N ALA A 144 5.16 15.19 -3.77
CA ALA A 144 5.68 15.42 -2.41
C ALA A 144 6.58 16.66 -2.33
N ILE A 145 7.45 16.86 -3.32
CA ILE A 145 8.29 18.07 -3.43
C ILE A 145 7.41 19.31 -3.58
N ASN A 146 6.46 19.30 -4.52
CA ASN A 146 5.54 20.43 -4.73
C ASN A 146 4.74 20.76 -3.47
N THR A 147 4.27 19.74 -2.75
CA THR A 147 3.58 19.93 -1.46
C THR A 147 4.51 20.58 -0.45
N ALA A 148 5.75 20.10 -0.31
CA ALA A 148 6.72 20.67 0.63
C ALA A 148 7.12 22.11 0.25
N LEU A 149 7.15 22.44 -1.04
CA LEU A 149 7.38 23.79 -1.54
C LEU A 149 6.20 24.73 -1.25
N GLY A 150 4.96 24.27 -1.43
CA GLY A 150 3.76 25.06 -1.14
C GLY A 150 3.63 25.47 0.33
N HIS A 151 4.15 24.66 1.25
CA HIS A 151 4.14 24.97 2.69
C HIS A 151 5.27 25.95 3.11
N ARG A 152 6.19 26.31 2.21
CA ARG A 152 7.29 27.24 2.53
C ARG A 152 6.83 28.69 2.41
N LYS A 153 6.71 29.37 3.55
CA LYS A 153 6.54 30.83 3.60
C LYS A 153 7.88 31.50 3.25
N GLY A 154 8.04 31.94 2.00
CA GLY A 154 9.20 32.72 1.54
C GLY A 154 10.38 31.93 0.95
N GLY A 155 10.12 30.87 0.17
CA GLY A 155 11.17 30.11 -0.49
C GLY A 155 11.88 30.89 -1.60
N ARG A 156 13.22 30.90 -1.60
CA ARG A 156 14.00 31.34 -2.78
C ARG A 156 13.67 30.43 -3.97
N TYR A 157 13.72 30.98 -5.17
CA TYR A 157 13.61 30.21 -6.40
C TYR A 157 14.65 29.08 -6.42
N LEU A 158 14.18 27.86 -6.67
CA LEU A 158 15.03 26.70 -6.91
C LEU A 158 15.36 26.63 -8.39
N THR A 159 16.64 26.56 -8.73
CA THR A 159 17.03 26.32 -10.11
C THR A 159 16.65 24.89 -10.53
N PRO A 160 16.37 24.63 -11.82
CA PRO A 160 16.02 23.30 -12.31
C PRO A 160 17.08 22.23 -11.97
N SER A 161 18.36 22.60 -11.91
CA SER A 161 19.45 21.71 -11.52
C SER A 161 19.34 21.26 -10.07
N VAL A 162 19.01 22.17 -9.15
CA VAL A 162 18.83 21.83 -7.73
C VAL A 162 17.56 21.01 -7.53
N MET A 163 16.50 21.30 -8.29
CA MET A 163 15.30 20.47 -8.28
C MET A 163 15.61 19.04 -8.68
N ARG A 164 16.40 18.85 -9.75
CA ARG A 164 16.83 17.51 -10.21
C ARG A 164 17.67 16.78 -9.16
N CYS A 165 18.63 17.45 -8.53
CA CYS A 165 19.38 16.88 -7.39
C CYS A 165 18.44 16.39 -6.28
N ILE A 166 17.44 17.21 -5.90
CA ILE A 166 16.47 16.85 -4.85
C ILE A 166 15.62 15.65 -5.29
N GLU A 167 15.16 15.62 -6.54
CA GLU A 167 14.40 14.51 -7.10
C GLU A 167 15.20 13.21 -7.10
N GLU A 168 16.46 13.23 -7.57
CA GLU A 168 17.37 12.09 -7.58
C GLU A 168 17.64 11.57 -6.16
N ASP A 169 17.93 12.47 -5.22
CA ASP A 169 18.17 12.11 -3.82
C ASP A 169 16.95 11.43 -3.18
N ILE A 170 15.75 11.96 -3.42
CA ILE A 170 14.53 11.37 -2.89
C ILE A 170 14.22 10.05 -3.61
N SER A 171 14.45 9.96 -4.92
CA SER A 171 14.26 8.72 -5.70
C SER A 171 15.10 7.59 -5.15
N HIS A 172 16.39 7.84 -4.92
CA HIS A 172 17.31 6.88 -4.33
C HIS A 172 16.81 6.34 -2.98
N HIS A 173 16.27 7.22 -2.13
CA HIS A 173 15.65 6.80 -0.88
C HIS A 173 14.37 5.99 -1.09
N VAL A 174 13.49 6.39 -2.01
CA VAL A 174 12.22 5.70 -2.28
C VAL A 174 12.48 4.31 -2.84
N ASP A 175 13.41 4.16 -3.79
CA ASP A 175 13.77 2.88 -4.38
C ASP A 175 14.38 1.91 -3.37
N PHE A 176 15.05 2.43 -2.34
CA PHE A 176 15.53 1.62 -1.22
C PHE A 176 14.43 1.23 -0.22
N ILE A 177 13.42 2.09 -0.04
CA ILE A 177 12.32 1.87 0.91
C ILE A 177 11.30 0.87 0.35
N LEU A 178 11.02 0.94 -0.95
CA LEU A 178 10.01 0.13 -1.63
C LEU A 178 10.61 -1.14 -2.25
N PRO A 179 9.80 -2.18 -2.49
CA PRO A 179 10.25 -3.39 -3.21
C PRO A 179 10.76 -3.09 -4.62
N THR A 180 11.64 -3.96 -5.13
CA THR A 180 12.16 -3.83 -6.49
C THR A 180 11.13 -4.25 -7.53
N VAL A 181 11.29 -3.77 -8.76
CA VAL A 181 10.50 -4.18 -9.94
C VAL A 181 10.45 -5.71 -10.09
N ALA A 182 11.57 -6.39 -9.82
CA ALA A 182 11.65 -7.85 -9.85
C ALA A 182 10.69 -8.55 -8.86
N HIS A 183 10.52 -7.99 -7.66
CA HIS A 183 9.57 -8.51 -6.69
C HIS A 183 8.13 -8.46 -7.22
N TYR A 184 7.76 -7.36 -7.89
CA TYR A 184 6.43 -7.22 -8.50
C TYR A 184 6.22 -8.16 -9.70
N ALA A 185 7.26 -8.35 -10.52
CA ALA A 185 7.22 -9.33 -11.61
C ALA A 185 7.01 -10.77 -11.09
N GLU A 186 7.64 -11.13 -9.97
CA GLU A 186 7.46 -12.42 -9.31
C GLU A 186 6.05 -12.58 -8.71
N LEU A 187 5.46 -11.51 -8.16
CA LEU A 187 4.07 -11.54 -7.73
C LEU A 187 3.09 -11.80 -8.89
N LEU A 188 3.33 -11.16 -10.04
CA LEU A 188 2.55 -11.39 -11.26
C LEU A 188 2.73 -12.81 -11.81
N SER A 189 3.94 -13.38 -11.75
CA SER A 189 4.16 -14.75 -12.22
C SER A 189 3.49 -15.77 -11.32
N LYS A 190 3.58 -15.62 -10.00
CA LYS A 190 2.91 -16.49 -9.01
C LYS A 190 1.38 -16.46 -9.14
N SER A 191 0.79 -15.29 -9.40
CA SER A 191 -0.66 -15.19 -9.60
C SER A 191 -1.11 -15.88 -10.89
N LYS A 192 -0.34 -15.74 -11.98
CA LYS A 192 -0.58 -16.46 -13.25
C LYS A 192 -0.44 -17.98 -13.09
N ILE A 193 0.54 -18.46 -12.33
CA ILE A 193 0.73 -19.89 -12.06
C ILE A 193 -0.40 -20.44 -11.19
N SER A 194 -0.85 -19.70 -10.16
CA SER A 194 -1.99 -20.11 -9.33
C SER A 194 -3.31 -20.14 -10.11
N ALA A 195 -3.48 -19.25 -11.09
CA ALA A 195 -4.62 -19.29 -12.00
C ALA A 195 -4.57 -20.52 -12.94
N LYS A 196 -3.39 -20.85 -13.50
CA LYS A 196 -3.20 -22.05 -14.34
C LYS A 196 -3.39 -23.36 -13.57
N SER A 197 -2.87 -23.45 -12.34
CA SER A 197 -3.05 -24.61 -11.46
C SER A 197 -4.51 -24.86 -11.08
N LYS A 198 -5.34 -23.82 -10.97
CA LYS A 198 -6.80 -23.98 -10.75
C LYS A 198 -7.55 -24.39 -12.02
N GLN A 199 -7.00 -24.10 -13.19
CA GLN A 199 -7.59 -24.44 -14.47
C GLN A 199 -7.25 -25.89 -14.88
N GLU A 200 -6.08 -26.42 -14.51
CA GLU A 200 -5.75 -27.85 -14.72
C GLU A 200 -6.51 -28.78 -13.77
N VAL A 201 -6.84 -28.34 -12.55
CA VAL A 201 -7.69 -29.13 -11.62
C VAL A 201 -9.18 -29.12 -12.05
N ALA A 202 -9.63 -28.12 -12.81
CA ALA A 202 -11.00 -28.06 -13.34
C ALA A 202 -11.17 -28.88 -14.63
N VAL A 203 -10.10 -29.17 -15.39
CA VAL A 203 -10.16 -30.00 -16.60
C VAL A 203 -9.97 -31.50 -16.29
N ALA A 204 -9.43 -31.84 -15.12
CA ALA A 204 -9.25 -33.23 -14.68
C ALA A 204 -10.48 -33.87 -14.00
N LEU A 205 -11.63 -33.21 -13.96
CA LEU A 205 -12.87 -33.75 -13.35
C LEU A 205 -13.94 -34.21 -14.35
N ASP A 206 -13.71 -34.10 -15.66
CA ASP A 206 -14.66 -34.54 -16.70
C ASP A 206 -14.17 -35.70 -17.59
N ALA A 207 -13.09 -36.40 -17.21
CA ALA A 207 -12.61 -37.56 -17.97
C ALA A 207 -12.16 -38.71 -17.04
N GLU A 208 -13.12 -39.38 -16.43
CA GLU A 208 -12.93 -40.73 -15.88
C GLU A 208 -13.79 -41.71 -16.68
N ARG A 209 -13.17 -42.42 -17.64
CA ARG A 209 -13.39 -43.85 -17.87
C ARG A 209 -12.40 -44.46 -18.88
N ASP A 210 -11.70 -45.48 -18.39
CA ASP A 210 -10.90 -46.53 -19.06
C ASP A 210 -9.67 -46.03 -19.85
N ASP A 211 -8.42 -46.45 -19.63
CA ASP A 211 -7.90 -47.78 -19.33
C ASP A 211 -6.50 -47.72 -18.65
N LYS A 212 -6.07 -48.86 -18.12
CA LYS A 212 -4.77 -49.14 -17.47
C LYS A 212 -3.54 -48.88 -18.36
N ASP A 213 -2.47 -48.33 -17.79
CA ASP A 213 -1.15 -48.95 -17.54
C ASP A 213 0.02 -47.92 -17.51
N LEU A 214 0.79 -48.00 -16.41
CA LEU A 214 2.24 -47.78 -16.25
C LEU A 214 2.92 -46.58 -16.96
N ILE A 215 3.54 -45.68 -16.16
CA ILE A 215 5.00 -45.63 -15.93
C ILE A 215 5.31 -44.57 -14.86
N ALA A 216 6.20 -44.95 -13.95
CA ALA A 216 6.78 -44.14 -12.90
C ALA A 216 7.73 -43.06 -13.44
N GLU A 217 7.79 -41.91 -12.76
CA GLU A 217 9.08 -41.37 -12.32
C GLU A 217 8.86 -40.38 -11.16
N GLU A 218 9.68 -40.57 -10.13
CA GLU A 218 9.78 -39.83 -8.89
C GLU A 218 10.19 -38.37 -9.13
N ILE A 219 9.79 -37.47 -8.22
CA ILE A 219 10.71 -36.55 -7.53
C ILE A 219 10.14 -36.29 -6.13
N GLU A 220 10.90 -36.76 -5.14
CA GLU A 220 10.74 -36.53 -3.70
C GLU A 220 10.90 -35.05 -3.34
N ILE A 221 10.05 -34.53 -2.43
CA ILE A 221 10.48 -33.51 -1.45
C ILE A 221 9.77 -33.77 -0.11
N ASP A 222 10.60 -34.00 0.90
CA ASP A 222 10.33 -34.28 2.30
C ASP A 222 9.33 -33.36 3.01
N GLN A 223 8.40 -33.96 3.75
CA GLN A 223 7.72 -33.34 4.90
C GLN A 223 7.84 -34.26 6.11
N GLU A 224 8.88 -34.05 6.92
CA GLU A 224 8.91 -34.59 8.28
C GLU A 224 7.96 -33.78 9.17
N LYS A 225 6.84 -34.42 9.53
CA LYS A 225 6.03 -34.10 10.69
C LYS A 225 6.72 -34.69 11.91
N GLU A 226 7.10 -33.86 12.87
CA GLU A 226 7.38 -34.34 14.23
C GLU A 226 6.25 -33.89 15.17
N THR A 227 5.34 -34.83 15.40
CA THR A 227 4.33 -34.81 16.46
C THR A 227 4.93 -35.42 17.72
N LEU A 228 5.01 -34.66 18.81
CA LEU A 228 5.05 -35.23 20.16
C LEU A 228 4.13 -34.44 21.09
N ALA A 229 2.99 -35.05 21.40
CA ALA A 229 2.17 -34.75 22.56
C ALA A 229 2.65 -35.65 23.71
N LEU A 230 2.81 -35.11 24.92
CA LEU A 230 2.42 -35.80 26.15
C LEU A 230 2.40 -34.88 27.39
N ALA A 231 1.34 -35.10 28.17
CA ALA A 231 1.25 -35.01 29.63
C ALA A 231 0.97 -33.65 30.30
N ASP A 232 -0.31 -33.54 30.69
CA ASP A 232 -0.82 -32.99 31.95
C ASP A 232 0.13 -33.15 33.15
N VAL A 233 0.06 -32.16 34.05
CA VAL A 233 -0.06 -32.24 35.53
C VAL A 233 0.46 -30.92 36.09
N PHE A 234 -0.43 -30.06 36.61
CA PHE A 234 -0.32 -29.49 37.95
C PHE A 234 -1.59 -28.68 38.31
N GLN A 235 -2.31 -29.19 39.31
CA GLN A 235 -3.41 -28.53 40.02
C GLN A 235 -2.90 -27.55 41.08
N MET A 236 -3.54 -26.36 41.13
CA MET A 236 -3.95 -25.55 42.32
C MET A 236 -2.89 -25.06 43.35
N PRO A 237 -3.11 -23.95 44.13
CA PRO A 237 -4.40 -23.53 44.69
C PRO A 237 -4.75 -22.01 44.73
N VAL A 238 -6.04 -21.80 44.97
CA VAL A 238 -6.81 -20.61 45.36
C VAL A 238 -6.33 -20.02 46.70
N LYS A 239 -6.33 -18.68 46.87
CA LYS A 239 -6.92 -17.95 48.03
C LYS A 239 -7.29 -16.49 47.72
N HIS A 240 -8.40 -16.11 48.33
CA HIS A 240 -9.12 -14.82 48.43
C HIS A 240 -8.29 -13.58 48.78
N ASP A 241 -8.72 -12.40 48.32
CA ASP A 241 -9.48 -11.46 49.17
C ASP A 241 -10.20 -10.36 48.37
N GLN A 242 -11.50 -10.22 48.64
CA GLN A 242 -12.31 -9.00 48.45
C GLN A 242 -11.97 -8.03 49.63
N PRO A 243 -12.29 -6.71 49.62
CA PRO A 243 -13.65 -6.24 49.37
C PRO A 243 -13.86 -4.77 48.89
N LEU A 244 -15.15 -4.49 48.68
CA LEU A 244 -15.88 -3.23 48.95
C LEU A 244 -15.97 -2.12 47.88
N THR A 245 -17.23 -2.05 47.42
CA THR A 245 -18.00 -0.95 46.82
C THR A 245 -18.07 0.32 47.68
N LYS A 246 -18.33 1.47 47.04
CA LYS A 246 -19.42 2.42 47.39
C LYS A 246 -19.51 3.62 46.42
N ASP A 247 -20.74 3.81 45.94
CA ASP A 247 -21.49 5.06 45.73
C ASP A 247 -20.83 6.29 45.08
N ASN A 248 -21.38 6.73 43.93
CA ASN A 248 -22.03 8.04 43.93
C ASN A 248 -23.16 8.18 42.89
N LYS A 249 -24.18 8.93 43.32
CA LYS A 249 -25.52 9.09 42.76
C LYS A 249 -25.60 10.17 41.68
N GLN A 250 -26.51 9.92 40.74
CA GLN A 250 -27.53 10.83 40.17
C GLN A 250 -27.12 12.21 39.65
N LYS A 251 -27.43 12.45 38.36
CA LYS A 251 -28.58 13.30 38.03
C LYS A 251 -29.18 13.02 36.65
N VAL A 252 -30.47 12.70 36.69
CA VAL A 252 -31.44 12.55 35.60
C VAL A 252 -31.91 13.92 35.14
N LYS A 253 -32.08 14.09 33.81
CA LYS A 253 -33.23 14.75 33.14
C LYS A 253 -33.30 14.18 31.71
N SER A 254 -34.12 13.14 31.45
CA SER A 254 -35.52 13.19 31.04
C SER A 254 -35.74 13.70 29.61
N VAL A 255 -36.28 12.85 28.71
CA VAL A 255 -37.65 12.98 28.14
C VAL A 255 -37.80 12.13 26.85
N LYS A 256 -38.84 11.27 26.90
CA LYS A 256 -39.70 10.68 25.83
C LYS A 256 -39.20 9.55 24.92
N LYS A 257 -39.73 8.36 25.28
CA LYS A 257 -40.21 7.26 24.41
C LYS A 257 -41.08 7.74 23.24
N LEU A 258 -40.97 7.03 22.12
CA LEU A 258 -42.00 6.37 21.28
C LEU A 258 -41.40 6.25 19.87
N ALA A 259 -41.54 5.20 19.06
CA ALA A 259 -42.17 3.90 19.17
C ALA A 259 -41.56 3.04 18.04
N GLN A 260 -41.35 1.76 18.31
CA GLN A 260 -41.09 0.77 17.26
C GLN A 260 -42.33 0.68 16.34
N LYS A 261 -42.13 0.81 15.03
CA LYS A 261 -43.11 0.36 14.03
C LYS A 261 -42.42 -0.63 13.09
N LYS A 262 -43.04 -1.82 13.00
CA LYS A 262 -42.72 -2.93 12.11
C LYS A 262 -42.79 -2.51 10.63
N PRO A 263 -42.12 -3.24 9.71
CA PRO A 263 -42.11 -2.92 8.29
C PRO A 263 -43.47 -3.26 7.68
N SER A 264 -44.05 -2.30 6.94
CA SER A 264 -45.21 -2.55 6.10
C SER A 264 -44.78 -2.59 4.64
N ARG A 265 -45.19 -3.67 4.00
CA ARG A 265 -44.99 -4.04 2.60
C ARG A 265 -46.01 -3.27 1.77
N MET A 266 -45.59 -2.41 0.86
CA MET A 266 -46.31 -2.15 -0.39
C MET A 266 -45.33 -1.70 -1.46
N ALA A 267 -45.37 -2.41 -2.59
CA ALA A 267 -44.80 -1.98 -3.85
C ALA A 267 -45.48 -0.69 -4.31
N GLN A 268 -44.67 0.29 -4.70
CA GLN A 268 -45.09 1.34 -5.64
C GLN A 268 -43.93 1.54 -6.60
N GLN A 269 -44.14 1.05 -7.82
CA GLN A 269 -43.41 1.49 -9.00
C GLN A 269 -43.57 3.00 -9.09
N HIS A 270 -42.47 3.73 -8.94
CA HIS A 270 -42.36 5.10 -9.40
C HIS A 270 -41.31 5.10 -10.49
N VAL A 271 -41.77 5.06 -11.74
CA VAL A 271 -40.98 5.42 -12.91
C VAL A 271 -40.98 6.95 -12.92
N GLY A 272 -39.83 7.56 -12.68
CA GLY A 272 -39.66 9.01 -12.71
C GLY A 272 -38.18 9.34 -12.74
N GLU A 273 -37.77 10.12 -13.73
CA GLU A 273 -36.40 10.35 -14.21
C GLU A 273 -35.46 11.10 -13.25
N ASP A 274 -35.59 10.99 -11.92
CA ASP A 274 -34.89 11.84 -10.95
C ASP A 274 -34.15 11.13 -9.80
N ASP A 275 -34.11 9.79 -9.76
CA ASP A 275 -33.44 9.09 -8.66
C ASP A 275 -31.90 9.16 -8.75
N MET A 276 -31.36 9.14 -9.96
CA MET A 276 -29.91 9.19 -10.20
C MET A 276 -29.36 10.62 -10.09
N SER A 277 -30.16 11.62 -10.51
CA SER A 277 -29.85 13.04 -10.32
C SER A 277 -29.80 13.39 -8.83
N MET A 278 -30.77 12.87 -8.05
CA MET A 278 -30.79 13.01 -6.59
C MET A 278 -29.56 12.38 -5.93
N LEU A 279 -29.09 11.22 -6.39
CA LEU A 279 -27.84 10.61 -5.87
C LEU A 279 -26.62 11.52 -6.10
N MET A 280 -26.57 12.22 -7.23
CA MET A 280 -25.47 13.15 -7.55
C MET A 280 -25.52 14.46 -6.76
N THR A 281 -26.70 14.85 -6.24
CA THR A 281 -26.82 16.01 -5.34
C THR A 281 -26.29 15.75 -3.92
N LEU A 282 -26.18 14.48 -3.51
CA LEU A 282 -25.64 14.11 -2.20
C LEU A 282 -24.12 14.32 -2.12
N THR A 283 -23.58 14.43 -0.91
CA THR A 283 -22.12 14.45 -0.73
C THR A 283 -21.50 13.07 -0.95
N SER A 284 -20.20 13.03 -1.26
CA SER A 284 -19.49 11.76 -1.44
C SER A 284 -19.62 10.83 -0.22
N GLU A 285 -19.59 11.38 1.00
CA GLU A 285 -19.72 10.61 2.23
C GLU A 285 -21.13 10.02 2.40
N GLN A 286 -22.17 10.76 2.00
CA GLN A 286 -23.56 10.30 2.03
C GLN A 286 -23.78 9.17 1.02
N ARG A 287 -23.24 9.31 -0.21
CA ARG A 287 -23.28 8.23 -1.21
C ARG A 287 -22.58 6.96 -0.73
N ILE A 288 -21.39 7.09 -0.12
CA ILE A 288 -20.65 5.95 0.45
C ILE A 288 -21.44 5.28 1.58
N THR A 289 -22.12 6.08 2.41
CA THR A 289 -22.93 5.55 3.51
C THR A 289 -24.14 4.75 2.99
N GLN A 290 -24.79 5.22 1.92
CA GLN A 290 -25.86 4.46 1.27
C GLN A 290 -25.33 3.20 0.58
N ALA A 291 -24.20 3.28 -0.12
CA ALA A 291 -23.58 2.11 -0.74
C ALA A 291 -23.19 1.03 0.28
N LYS A 292 -22.75 1.42 1.48
CA LYS A 292 -22.45 0.50 2.59
C LYS A 292 -23.67 -0.24 3.15
N ALA A 293 -24.89 0.24 2.87
CA ALA A 293 -26.11 -0.45 3.28
C ALA A 293 -26.46 -1.63 2.36
N LEU A 294 -25.83 -1.72 1.19
CA LEU A 294 -26.01 -2.81 0.23
C LEU A 294 -25.14 -4.02 0.61
N THR A 295 -25.60 -5.20 0.21
CA THR A 295 -24.78 -6.43 0.32
C THR A 295 -23.69 -6.46 -0.74
N MET A 296 -22.61 -7.23 -0.52
CA MET A 296 -21.52 -7.35 -1.50
C MET A 296 -21.98 -7.86 -2.87
N VAL A 297 -22.97 -8.75 -2.91
CA VAL A 297 -23.54 -9.26 -4.16
C VAL A 297 -24.26 -8.16 -4.93
N GLN A 298 -25.02 -7.31 -4.22
CA GLN A 298 -25.71 -6.16 -4.82
C GLN A 298 -24.73 -5.08 -5.31
N ILE A 299 -23.64 -4.85 -4.57
CA ILE A 299 -22.59 -3.93 -5.01
C ILE A 299 -21.92 -4.44 -6.28
N GLN A 300 -21.62 -5.74 -6.35
CA GLN A 300 -21.01 -6.31 -7.55
C GLN A 300 -21.94 -6.23 -8.77
N ALA A 301 -23.23 -6.56 -8.60
CA ALA A 301 -24.23 -6.40 -9.65
C ALA A 301 -24.32 -4.94 -10.13
N LEU A 302 -24.34 -3.96 -9.21
CA LEU A 302 -24.37 -2.54 -9.55
C LEU A 302 -23.10 -2.10 -10.31
N VAL A 303 -21.94 -2.65 -9.97
CA VAL A 303 -20.69 -2.37 -10.72
C VAL A 303 -20.78 -2.92 -12.14
N ASP A 304 -21.34 -4.11 -12.32
CA ASP A 304 -21.48 -4.71 -13.63
C ASP A 304 -22.52 -3.96 -14.49
N ASP A 305 -23.64 -3.56 -13.89
CA ASP A 305 -24.66 -2.70 -14.53
C ASP A 305 -24.07 -1.34 -14.95
N LEU A 306 -23.26 -0.70 -14.09
CA LEU A 306 -22.61 0.58 -14.42
C LEU A 306 -21.58 0.43 -15.54
N LYS A 307 -20.82 -0.67 -15.57
CA LYS A 307 -19.90 -0.96 -16.68
C LYS A 307 -20.66 -1.13 -17.99
N GLN A 308 -21.76 -1.87 -17.96
CA GLN A 308 -22.60 -2.07 -19.14
C GLN A 308 -23.18 -0.74 -19.64
N ALA A 309 -23.72 0.09 -18.75
CA ALA A 309 -24.24 1.41 -19.10
C ALA A 309 -23.17 2.36 -19.68
N MET A 310 -21.91 2.24 -19.23
CA MET A 310 -20.81 3.00 -19.82
C MET A 310 -20.51 2.57 -21.26
N VAL A 311 -20.60 1.27 -21.56
CA VAL A 311 -20.41 0.75 -22.92
C VAL A 311 -21.56 1.21 -23.82
N GLU A 312 -22.81 1.07 -23.36
CA GLU A 312 -23.98 1.50 -24.13
C GLU A 312 -23.95 3.00 -24.44
N LYS A 313 -23.58 3.84 -23.46
CA LYS A 313 -23.40 5.27 -23.69
C LYS A 313 -22.31 5.57 -24.73
N HIS A 314 -21.22 4.81 -24.72
CA HIS A 314 -20.16 4.99 -25.70
C HIS A 314 -20.62 4.59 -27.11
N ASP A 315 -21.43 3.53 -27.22
CA ASP A 315 -22.03 3.12 -28.50
C ASP A 315 -23.06 4.15 -29.00
N GLU A 316 -23.88 4.73 -28.10
CA GLU A 316 -24.78 5.84 -28.42
C GLU A 316 -24.00 7.08 -28.91
N ASP A 317 -22.89 7.44 -28.24
CA ASP A 317 -22.02 8.53 -28.66
C ASP A 317 -21.42 8.27 -30.07
N ILE A 318 -21.06 7.02 -30.38
CA ILE A 318 -20.60 6.63 -31.72
C ILE A 318 -21.73 6.80 -32.75
N ASP A 319 -22.92 6.30 -32.45
CA ASP A 319 -24.08 6.39 -33.34
C ASP A 319 -24.48 7.86 -33.60
N ASP A 320 -24.35 8.71 -32.59
CA ASP A 320 -24.55 10.16 -32.71
C ASP A 320 -23.55 10.79 -33.67
N VAL A 321 -22.28 10.39 -33.59
CA VAL A 321 -21.24 10.85 -34.52
C VAL A 321 -21.53 10.36 -35.94
N ILE A 322 -21.90 9.09 -36.12
CA ILE A 322 -22.26 8.53 -37.44
C ILE A 322 -23.45 9.29 -38.04
N ARG A 323 -24.48 9.55 -37.22
CA ARG A 323 -25.66 10.32 -37.63
C ARG A 323 -25.30 11.75 -38.02
N LEU A 324 -24.41 12.40 -37.27
CA LEU A 324 -23.91 13.74 -37.59
C LEU A 324 -23.08 13.76 -38.88
N MET A 325 -22.29 12.71 -39.14
CA MET A 325 -21.53 12.54 -40.37
C MET A 325 -22.46 12.36 -41.58
N ALA A 326 -23.49 11.53 -41.45
CA ALA A 326 -24.51 11.33 -42.48
C ALA A 326 -25.27 12.64 -42.79
N GLN A 327 -25.66 13.40 -41.74
CA GLN A 327 -26.35 14.68 -41.91
C GLN A 327 -25.48 15.74 -42.61
N LYS A 328 -24.15 15.69 -42.41
CA LYS A 328 -23.20 16.59 -43.05
C LYS A 328 -22.68 16.08 -44.41
N GLY A 329 -23.16 14.93 -44.88
CA GLY A 329 -22.76 14.35 -46.16
C GLY A 329 -21.29 13.90 -46.22
N LEU A 330 -20.70 13.56 -45.07
CA LEU A 330 -19.31 13.11 -44.98
C LEU A 330 -19.27 11.59 -45.05
N ALA A 331 -18.74 11.05 -46.16
CA ALA A 331 -18.45 9.63 -46.28
C ALA A 331 -17.27 9.26 -45.37
N ILE A 332 -17.36 8.14 -44.66
CA ILE A 332 -16.31 7.63 -43.75
C ILE A 332 -14.99 7.47 -44.53
N GLU A 333 -15.08 7.09 -45.80
CA GLU A 333 -13.96 6.90 -46.71
C GLU A 333 -13.18 8.20 -46.98
N ASP A 334 -13.86 9.35 -47.03
CA ASP A 334 -13.22 10.65 -47.27
C ASP A 334 -12.48 11.15 -46.01
N ILE A 335 -12.98 10.82 -44.82
CA ILE A 335 -12.30 11.08 -43.55
C ILE A 335 -11.08 10.18 -43.41
N MET A 336 -11.22 8.87 -43.69
CA MET A 336 -10.10 7.92 -43.68
C MET A 336 -9.00 8.29 -44.68
N ARG A 337 -9.37 8.78 -45.88
CA ARG A 337 -8.38 9.32 -46.84
C ARG A 337 -7.63 10.53 -46.30
N ARG A 338 -8.29 11.44 -45.58
CA ARG A 338 -7.63 12.61 -44.96
C ARG A 338 -6.76 12.26 -43.77
N LEU A 339 -7.16 11.27 -42.98
CA LEU A 339 -6.42 10.82 -41.79
C LEU A 339 -5.16 10.02 -42.14
N ASN A 340 -5.20 9.26 -43.24
CA ASN A 340 -4.04 8.52 -43.76
C ASN A 340 -3.11 9.36 -44.67
N ALA A 341 -3.54 10.56 -45.07
CA ALA A 341 -2.75 11.49 -45.89
C ALA A 341 -2.06 12.59 -45.06
N ALA A 342 -2.31 12.64 -43.75
CA ALA A 342 -1.58 13.43 -42.77
C ALA A 342 -0.57 12.53 -42.04
#